data_AF-A0A1H1Y9E5-F1
#
_entry.id   AF-A0A1H1Y9E5-F1
#
_cell.length_a   1.000
_cell.length_b   1.000
_cell.length_c   1.000
_cell.angle_alpha   90.00
_cell.angle_beta   90.00
_cell.angle_gamma   90.00
#
_symmetry.space_group_name_H-M   'P 1'
#
loop_
_entity.id
_entity.type
_entity.pdbx_description
1 polymer ?
#
loop_
_entity_poly.entity_id
_entity_poly.type
_entity_poly.pdbx_seq_one_letter_code
_entity_poly.pdbx_strand_id
1 'polypeptide(L)'
;MTETPGITGHWDIDPSHSRLGFSTRHAMVSRVRGAFNDVSGFADIAEDLANSKAEVIIQTASVDTRTEARDEHLRSADFFDVETYPEIRFVSSAIDEVDESSYIVTGELTIRDMAKTVSVPLELIGIETDPDGNLRAGLEGSRRIDRKDWGVTWNTKLDSGGVLVSDKITLEFELSLIKNLAEAAPADSSETAVQDDAPTETPEPVTEATPAPEADTAAPQEAAPTPEAPESVPPTPVADETAPPTPKAPESAASVAPAAEPVGKEFPPPPPVKPAETPADKPAEKAPEPKQSDAQSSGSAFGKLFGLR
;
A
#
# COMPACT_ATOMS: atom_id res chain seq x y z
N MET A 1 -13.65 -12.88 -22.28
CA MET A 1 -13.23 -12.74 -20.88
C MET A 1 -11.83 -13.30 -20.84
N THR A 2 -10.84 -12.42 -20.83
CA THR A 2 -9.43 -12.80 -20.82
C THR A 2 -9.13 -13.30 -19.40
N GLU A 3 -8.84 -14.59 -19.26
CA GLU A 3 -8.29 -15.15 -18.02
C GLU A 3 -6.90 -14.55 -17.81
N THR A 4 -6.76 -13.64 -16.85
CA THR A 4 -5.46 -13.26 -16.31
C THR A 4 -4.80 -14.53 -15.76
N PRO A 5 -3.55 -14.87 -16.12
CA PRO A 5 -2.87 -16.04 -15.58
C PRO A 5 -2.90 -16.03 -14.04
N GLY A 6 -3.12 -17.20 -13.45
CA GLY A 6 -3.56 -17.41 -12.06
C GLY A 6 -2.69 -16.80 -10.94
N ILE A 7 -2.81 -15.48 -10.77
CA ILE A 7 -2.31 -14.74 -9.60
C ILE A 7 -3.08 -15.08 -8.32
N THR A 8 -4.22 -15.76 -8.41
CA THR A 8 -5.00 -16.21 -7.25
C THR A 8 -4.15 -17.06 -6.30
N GLY A 9 -4.23 -16.77 -5.01
CA GLY A 9 -3.54 -17.48 -3.94
C GLY A 9 -2.93 -16.55 -2.90
N HIS A 10 -2.24 -17.15 -1.93
CA HIS A 10 -1.47 -16.43 -0.91
C HIS A 10 -0.06 -16.15 -1.41
N TRP A 11 0.39 -14.91 -1.26
CA TRP A 11 1.71 -14.45 -1.65
C TRP A 11 2.37 -13.70 -0.50
N ASP A 12 3.53 -14.15 -0.08
CA ASP A 12 4.32 -13.50 0.97
C ASP A 12 5.34 -12.55 0.33
N ILE A 13 5.51 -11.34 0.89
CA ILE A 13 6.60 -10.45 0.49
C ILE A 13 7.93 -11.11 0.83
N ASP A 14 8.82 -11.21 -0.15
CA ASP A 14 10.22 -11.59 0.06
C ASP A 14 11.03 -10.35 0.46
N PRO A 15 11.47 -10.25 1.73
CA PRO A 15 12.21 -9.07 2.20
C PRO A 15 13.55 -8.88 1.49
N SER A 16 14.17 -9.95 0.99
CA SER A 16 15.50 -9.88 0.38
C SER A 16 15.49 -9.32 -1.04
N HIS A 17 14.32 -9.37 -1.70
CA HIS A 17 14.12 -8.94 -3.08
C HIS A 17 13.07 -7.83 -3.18
N SER A 18 12.71 -7.22 -2.05
CA SER A 18 11.77 -6.11 -1.98
C SER A 18 12.43 -4.86 -1.44
N ARG A 19 12.02 -3.71 -1.95
CA ARG A 19 12.49 -2.39 -1.55
C ARG A 19 11.33 -1.43 -1.50
N LEU A 20 11.16 -0.79 -0.35
CA LEU A 20 10.27 0.35 -0.16
C LEU A 20 11.10 1.62 -0.06
N GLY A 21 11.21 2.30 -1.20
CA GLY A 21 11.97 3.53 -1.34
C GLY A 21 11.15 4.78 -1.07
N PHE A 22 11.83 5.85 -0.69
CA PHE A 22 11.26 7.18 -0.68
C PHE A 22 12.26 8.22 -1.17
N SER A 23 11.74 9.31 -1.72
CA SER A 23 12.53 10.48 -2.10
C SER A 23 11.81 11.78 -1.79
N THR A 24 12.58 12.79 -1.35
CA THR A 24 12.08 14.13 -1.07
C THR A 24 13.05 15.20 -1.53
N ARG A 25 12.54 16.40 -1.82
CA ARG A 25 13.39 17.55 -2.12
C ARG A 25 14.01 18.10 -0.84
N HIS A 26 15.30 18.41 -0.90
CA HIS A 26 16.07 19.03 0.17
C HIS A 26 16.56 20.41 -0.27
N ALA A 27 16.28 21.42 0.54
CA ALA A 27 16.52 22.84 0.31
C ALA A 27 16.05 23.35 -1.08
N MET A 28 15.03 22.71 -1.66
CA MET A 28 14.52 22.93 -3.03
C MET A 28 15.50 22.71 -4.18
N VAL A 29 16.72 22.25 -3.90
CA VAL A 29 17.80 22.16 -4.90
C VAL A 29 18.32 20.73 -5.12
N SER A 30 18.17 19.85 -4.13
CA SER A 30 18.63 18.45 -4.22
C SER A 30 17.54 17.46 -3.83
N ARG A 31 17.82 16.16 -4.00
CA ARG A 31 16.93 15.08 -3.57
C ARG A 31 17.65 14.20 -2.55
N VAL A 32 17.00 13.98 -1.42
CA VAL A 32 17.36 12.91 -0.48
C VAL A 32 16.59 11.67 -0.89
N ARG A 33 17.26 10.52 -0.90
CA ARG A 33 16.67 9.21 -1.11
C ARG A 33 16.93 8.36 0.11
N GLY A 34 15.95 7.56 0.47
CA GLY A 34 16.09 6.51 1.47
C GLY A 34 15.26 5.31 1.11
N ALA A 35 15.35 4.30 1.95
CA ALA A 35 14.50 3.12 1.93
C ALA A 35 14.27 2.62 3.36
N PHE A 36 13.31 1.71 3.49
CA PHE A 36 13.21 0.83 4.64
C PHE A 36 13.73 -0.55 4.24
N ASN A 37 14.64 -1.08 5.04
CA ASN A 37 15.34 -2.35 4.76
C ASN A 37 14.68 -3.57 5.42
N ASP A 38 13.67 -3.36 6.27
CA ASP A 38 12.92 -4.42 6.94
C ASP A 38 11.43 -4.21 6.65
N VAL A 39 10.95 -5.02 5.71
CA VAL A 39 9.60 -4.98 5.14
C VAL A 39 9.09 -6.41 5.06
N SER A 40 7.89 -6.63 5.57
CA SER A 40 7.18 -7.89 5.49
C SER A 40 5.73 -7.65 5.13
N GLY A 41 5.01 -8.70 4.76
CA GLY A 41 3.60 -8.58 4.43
C GLY A 41 3.16 -9.69 3.50
N PHE A 42 1.92 -9.61 3.07
CA PHE A 42 1.32 -10.61 2.20
C PHE A 42 0.26 -9.99 1.29
N ALA A 43 -0.12 -10.74 0.25
CA ALA A 43 -1.28 -10.50 -0.57
C ALA A 43 -2.05 -11.82 -0.74
N ASP A 44 -3.30 -11.84 -0.30
CA ASP A 44 -4.29 -12.86 -0.61
C ASP A 44 -5.09 -12.39 -1.82
N ILE A 45 -4.86 -13.03 -2.96
CA ILE A 45 -5.54 -12.72 -4.22
C ILE A 45 -6.64 -13.75 -4.44
N ALA A 46 -7.89 -13.31 -4.49
CA ALA A 46 -9.05 -14.12 -4.84
C ALA A 46 -9.34 -14.07 -6.35
N GLU A 47 -10.17 -14.99 -6.84
CA GLU A 47 -10.65 -14.96 -8.24
C GLU A 47 -11.41 -13.67 -8.55
N ASP A 48 -12.26 -13.23 -7.62
CA ASP A 48 -12.86 -11.90 -7.63
C ASP A 48 -11.98 -10.97 -6.79
N LEU A 49 -11.30 -10.03 -7.47
CA LEU A 49 -10.37 -9.09 -6.84
C LEU A 49 -11.00 -8.24 -5.73
N ALA A 50 -12.33 -8.05 -5.73
CA ALA A 50 -13.03 -7.36 -4.66
C ALA A 50 -12.92 -8.07 -3.31
N ASN A 51 -12.61 -9.37 -3.29
CA ASN A 51 -12.40 -10.17 -2.08
C ASN A 51 -10.92 -10.34 -1.72
N SER A 52 -10.01 -9.77 -2.52
CA SER A 52 -8.57 -9.80 -2.25
C SER A 52 -8.18 -8.84 -1.13
N LYS A 53 -7.09 -9.15 -0.44
CA LYS A 53 -6.53 -8.30 0.62
C LYS A 53 -5.01 -8.36 0.60
N ALA A 54 -4.38 -7.27 1.01
CA ALA A 54 -2.94 -7.16 1.16
C ALA A 54 -2.62 -6.38 2.44
N GLU A 55 -1.51 -6.76 3.05
CA GLU A 55 -0.96 -6.10 4.23
C GLU A 55 0.54 -5.91 4.06
N VAL A 56 1.04 -4.75 4.45
CA VAL A 56 2.48 -4.45 4.51
C VAL A 56 2.82 -3.88 5.87
N ILE A 57 3.87 -4.43 6.48
CA ILE A 57 4.45 -3.98 7.75
C ILE A 57 5.88 -3.56 7.47
N ILE A 58 6.25 -2.38 7.97
CA ILE A 58 7.57 -1.78 7.78
C ILE A 58 8.13 -1.43 9.16
N GLN A 59 9.30 -1.95 9.49
CA GLN A 59 9.96 -1.58 10.74
C GLN A 59 10.64 -0.21 10.56
N THR A 60 10.16 0.79 11.29
CA THR A 60 10.61 2.19 11.16
C THR A 60 12.10 2.37 11.47
N ALA A 61 12.64 1.55 12.39
CA ALA A 61 14.06 1.54 12.72
C ALA A 61 14.97 1.16 11.52
N SER A 62 14.43 0.47 10.51
CA SER A 62 15.17 0.06 9.31
C SER A 62 15.39 1.17 8.28
N VAL A 63 14.99 2.41 8.59
CA VAL A 63 15.23 3.56 7.73
C VAL A 63 16.72 3.74 7.44
N ASP A 64 17.05 3.86 6.15
CA ASP A 64 18.40 4.07 5.65
C ASP A 64 18.39 5.12 4.55
N THR A 65 19.11 6.22 4.79
CA THR A 65 19.35 7.27 3.80
C THR A 65 20.83 7.39 3.43
N ARG A 66 21.65 6.42 3.82
CA ARG A 66 23.11 6.38 3.71
C ARG A 66 23.80 7.51 4.49
N THR A 67 23.18 7.95 5.58
CA THR A 67 23.75 9.00 6.44
C THR A 67 23.28 8.76 7.87
N GLU A 68 24.13 8.11 8.66
CA GLU A 68 23.80 7.65 10.02
C GLU A 68 23.17 8.74 10.90
N ALA A 69 23.74 9.96 10.90
CA ALA A 69 23.19 11.07 11.68
C ALA A 69 21.77 11.50 11.23
N ARG A 70 21.45 11.39 9.93
CA ARG A 70 20.09 11.67 9.43
C ARG A 70 19.16 10.51 9.78
N ASP A 71 19.64 9.28 9.70
CA ASP A 71 18.85 8.09 10.03
C ASP A 71 18.50 8.09 11.53
N GLU A 72 19.43 8.47 12.40
CA GLU A 72 19.19 8.70 13.82
C GLU A 72 18.13 9.79 14.05
N HIS A 73 18.21 10.91 13.33
CA HIS A 73 17.19 11.96 13.45
C HIS A 73 15.81 11.52 12.94
N LEU A 74 15.75 10.77 11.83
CA LEU A 74 14.51 10.20 11.32
C LEU A 74 13.86 9.22 12.32
N ARG A 75 14.65 8.51 13.13
CA ARG A 75 14.14 7.61 14.16
C ARG A 75 13.58 8.34 15.39
N SER A 76 13.97 9.60 15.61
CA SER A 76 13.57 10.38 16.78
C SER A 76 12.09 10.81 16.77
N ALA A 77 11.64 11.37 17.90
CA ALA A 77 10.28 11.89 18.09
C ALA A 77 9.86 13.01 17.12
N ASP A 78 10.83 13.69 16.48
CA ASP A 78 10.56 14.71 15.46
C ASP A 78 9.99 14.11 14.16
N PHE A 79 10.23 12.82 13.93
CA PHE A 79 9.87 12.11 12.69
C PHE A 79 9.06 10.86 13.00
N PHE A 80 9.69 9.66 12.96
CA PHE A 80 8.98 8.39 13.10
C PHE A 80 8.72 8.00 14.55
N ASP A 81 9.51 8.51 15.51
CA ASP A 81 9.36 8.19 16.93
C ASP A 81 9.34 6.67 17.17
N VAL A 82 10.43 5.99 16.75
CA VAL A 82 10.46 4.51 16.61
C VAL A 82 10.29 3.75 17.93
N GLU A 83 10.61 4.40 19.04
CA GLU A 83 10.40 3.83 20.38
C GLU A 83 8.91 3.74 20.73
N THR A 84 8.10 4.67 20.22
CA THR A 84 6.65 4.72 20.45
C THR A 84 5.88 4.02 19.34
N TYR A 85 6.34 4.17 18.09
CA TYR A 85 5.70 3.64 16.89
C TYR A 85 6.73 2.84 16.07
N PRO A 86 7.02 1.59 16.46
CA PRO A 86 8.03 0.78 15.80
C PRO A 86 7.67 0.44 14.35
N GLU A 87 6.38 0.45 14.00
CA GLU A 87 5.88 -0.02 12.71
C GLU A 87 5.11 1.06 11.95
N ILE A 88 5.31 1.06 10.62
CA ILE A 88 4.37 1.63 9.66
C ILE A 88 3.58 0.46 9.07
N ARG A 89 2.25 0.60 9.01
CA ARG A 89 1.37 -0.48 8.55
C ARG A 89 0.45 0.01 7.44
N PHE A 90 0.33 -0.79 6.38
CA PHE A 90 -0.66 -0.60 5.32
C PHE A 90 -1.60 -1.80 5.28
N VAL A 91 -2.91 -1.55 5.27
CA VAL A 91 -3.93 -2.60 5.13
C VAL A 91 -4.85 -2.21 3.99
N SER A 92 -4.95 -3.06 2.95
CA SER A 92 -5.82 -2.79 1.81
C SER A 92 -7.30 -2.88 2.18
N SER A 93 -8.11 -2.04 1.55
CA SER A 93 -9.57 -2.12 1.54
C SER A 93 -10.15 -2.49 0.17
N ALA A 94 -9.37 -2.30 -0.90
CA ALA A 94 -9.77 -2.64 -2.27
C ALA A 94 -8.54 -2.87 -3.15
N ILE A 95 -8.65 -3.79 -4.10
CA ILE A 95 -7.68 -4.04 -5.16
C ILE A 95 -8.44 -4.05 -6.48
N ASP A 96 -8.16 -3.08 -7.33
CA ASP A 96 -8.82 -2.91 -8.63
C ASP A 96 -7.81 -3.10 -9.76
N GLU A 97 -8.13 -3.95 -10.74
CA GLU A 97 -7.41 -3.98 -12.02
C GLU A 97 -7.93 -2.85 -12.92
N VAL A 98 -7.04 -1.95 -13.32
CA VAL A 98 -7.39 -0.75 -14.11
C VAL A 98 -6.94 -0.84 -15.56
N ASP A 99 -5.97 -1.70 -15.85
CA ASP A 99 -5.52 -2.11 -17.18
C ASP A 99 -4.84 -3.49 -17.04
N GLU A 100 -4.49 -4.12 -18.15
CA GLU A 100 -3.75 -5.39 -18.13
C GLU A 100 -2.49 -5.27 -17.27
N SER A 101 -2.39 -6.12 -16.23
CA SER A 101 -1.26 -6.13 -15.28
C SER A 101 -1.08 -4.84 -14.47
N SER A 102 -2.05 -3.92 -14.50
CA SER A 102 -2.00 -2.64 -13.76
C SER A 102 -3.10 -2.59 -12.72
N TYR A 103 -2.71 -2.36 -11.46
CA TYR A 103 -3.59 -2.40 -10.31
C TYR A 103 -3.57 -1.10 -9.53
N ILE A 104 -4.71 -0.76 -8.91
CA ILE A 104 -4.78 0.25 -7.86
C ILE A 104 -5.15 -0.44 -6.56
N VAL A 105 -4.20 -0.47 -5.63
CA VAL A 105 -4.42 -0.99 -4.27
C VAL A 105 -4.77 0.18 -3.35
N THR A 106 -6.03 0.27 -2.94
CA THR A 106 -6.49 1.29 -1.98
C THR A 106 -6.51 0.69 -0.58
N GLY A 107 -5.99 1.42 0.40
CA GLY A 107 -5.93 0.96 1.78
C GLY A 107 -5.61 2.05 2.78
N GLU A 108 -5.63 1.67 4.05
CA GLU A 108 -5.29 2.53 5.17
C GLU A 108 -3.79 2.43 5.45
N LEU A 109 -3.07 3.56 5.32
CA LEU A 109 -1.69 3.70 5.71
C LEU A 109 -1.62 4.38 7.08
N THR A 110 -1.10 3.65 8.07
CA THR A 110 -0.84 4.12 9.41
C THR A 110 0.63 4.45 9.58
N ILE A 111 0.92 5.70 9.93
CA ILE A 111 2.25 6.19 10.30
C ILE A 111 2.06 6.90 11.64
N ARG A 112 2.79 6.45 12.66
CA ARG A 112 2.59 6.86 14.05
C ARG A 112 1.16 6.54 14.54
N ASP A 113 0.48 7.51 15.13
CA ASP A 113 -0.88 7.46 15.63
C ASP A 113 -1.92 7.90 14.58
N MET A 114 -1.49 8.19 13.34
CA MET A 114 -2.36 8.69 12.28
C MET A 114 -2.56 7.65 11.18
N ALA A 115 -3.81 7.44 10.80
CA ALA A 115 -4.21 6.58 9.69
C ALA A 115 -4.86 7.40 8.58
N LYS A 116 -4.47 7.16 7.32
CA LYS A 116 -5.02 7.82 6.14
C LYS A 116 -5.20 6.85 4.99
N THR A 117 -6.30 6.99 4.26
CA THR A 117 -6.52 6.24 3.03
C THR A 117 -5.57 6.71 1.93
N VAL A 118 -4.85 5.78 1.32
CA VAL A 118 -3.99 6.00 0.16
C VAL A 118 -4.30 4.97 -0.91
N SER A 119 -4.15 5.36 -2.18
CA SER A 119 -4.24 4.44 -3.32
C SER A 119 -2.86 4.28 -3.94
N VAL A 120 -2.42 3.04 -4.10
CA VAL A 120 -1.08 2.71 -4.59
C VAL A 120 -1.22 2.11 -5.98
N PRO A 121 -0.81 2.82 -7.04
CA PRO A 121 -0.74 2.22 -8.37
C PRO A 121 0.44 1.25 -8.40
N LEU A 122 0.19 0.02 -8.84
CA LEU A 122 1.17 -1.04 -8.99
C LEU A 122 1.05 -1.66 -10.39
N GLU A 123 2.19 -1.99 -10.98
CA GLU A 123 2.29 -2.74 -12.22
C GLU A 123 2.91 -4.12 -11.91
N LEU A 124 2.27 -5.19 -12.37
CA LEU A 124 2.79 -6.54 -12.34
C LEU A 124 3.76 -6.71 -13.50
N ILE A 125 5.05 -6.75 -13.17
CA ILE A 125 6.14 -6.82 -14.14
C ILE A 125 6.31 -8.24 -14.69
N GLY A 126 5.95 -9.26 -13.90
CA GLY A 126 5.96 -10.64 -14.36
C GLY A 126 5.80 -11.65 -13.23
N ILE A 127 5.58 -12.89 -13.65
CA ILE A 127 5.49 -14.07 -12.77
C ILE A 127 6.43 -15.13 -13.33
N GLU A 128 7.28 -15.71 -12.49
CA GLU A 128 8.24 -16.73 -12.90
C GLU A 128 8.54 -17.71 -11.76
N THR A 129 8.90 -18.94 -12.09
CA THR A 129 9.42 -19.90 -11.11
C THR A 129 10.92 -19.71 -10.96
N ASP A 130 11.39 -19.43 -9.75
CA ASP A 130 12.81 -19.23 -9.47
C ASP A 130 13.59 -20.57 -9.42
N PRO A 131 14.94 -20.54 -9.42
CA PRO A 131 15.76 -21.75 -9.39
C PRO A 131 15.54 -22.64 -8.15
N ASP A 132 15.00 -22.09 -7.06
CA ASP A 132 14.66 -22.83 -5.84
C ASP A 132 13.28 -23.47 -5.92
N GLY A 133 12.55 -23.25 -7.03
CA GLY A 133 11.23 -23.81 -7.30
C GLY A 133 10.07 -22.97 -6.77
N ASN A 134 10.32 -21.76 -6.28
CA ASN A 134 9.27 -20.89 -5.79
C ASN A 134 8.63 -20.11 -6.95
N LEU A 135 7.31 -20.03 -6.98
CA LEU A 135 6.61 -19.15 -7.90
C LEU A 135 6.67 -17.72 -7.37
N ARG A 136 7.18 -16.79 -8.17
CA ARG A 136 7.47 -15.41 -7.76
C ARG A 136 6.73 -14.42 -8.64
N ALA A 137 6.22 -13.36 -8.03
CA ALA A 137 5.63 -12.21 -8.72
C ALA A 137 6.45 -10.94 -8.44
N GLY A 138 6.68 -10.13 -9.47
CA GLY A 138 7.34 -8.83 -9.36
C GLY A 138 6.35 -7.69 -9.56
N LEU A 139 6.29 -6.75 -8.62
CA LEU A 139 5.43 -5.56 -8.69
C LEU A 139 6.28 -4.29 -8.56
N GLU A 140 5.94 -3.26 -9.32
CA GLU A 140 6.54 -1.94 -9.14
C GLU A 140 5.50 -0.82 -9.11
N GLY A 141 5.87 0.34 -8.58
CA GLY A 141 4.98 1.49 -8.63
C GLY A 141 5.56 2.72 -7.97
N SER A 142 4.79 3.80 -8.00
CA SER A 142 5.13 5.01 -7.25
C SER A 142 3.90 5.80 -6.81
N ARG A 143 4.00 6.46 -5.65
CA ARG A 143 2.91 7.29 -5.13
C ARG A 143 3.47 8.51 -4.42
N ARG A 144 2.89 9.68 -4.68
CA ARG A 144 3.23 10.89 -3.92
C ARG A 144 2.26 11.07 -2.76
N ILE A 145 2.80 11.37 -1.58
CA ILE A 145 2.06 11.67 -0.36
C ILE A 145 2.52 13.01 0.24
N ASP A 146 1.77 13.55 1.20
CA ASP A 146 2.17 14.67 2.03
C ASP A 146 2.47 14.19 3.45
N ARG A 147 3.70 14.34 3.93
CA ARG A 147 4.09 13.85 5.27
C ARG A 147 3.32 14.53 6.40
N LYS A 148 2.76 15.73 6.14
CA LYS A 148 1.98 16.47 7.14
C LYS A 148 0.64 15.80 7.44
N ASP A 149 0.12 14.99 6.52
CA ASP A 149 -1.12 14.25 6.72
C ASP A 149 -1.01 13.24 7.88
N TRP A 150 0.22 12.85 8.25
CA TRP A 150 0.55 11.97 9.38
C TRP A 150 1.26 12.69 10.54
N GLY A 151 1.13 14.03 10.62
CA GLY A 151 1.69 14.80 11.74
C GLY A 151 3.21 14.94 11.72
N VAL A 152 3.91 14.44 10.68
CA VAL A 152 5.35 14.61 10.53
C VAL A 152 5.62 16.01 9.99
N THR A 153 5.69 17.00 10.88
CA THR A 153 5.76 18.43 10.52
C THR A 153 7.12 19.09 10.72
N TRP A 154 8.13 18.38 11.24
CA TRP A 154 9.45 18.95 11.50
C TRP A 154 10.01 19.66 10.25
N ASN A 155 10.61 20.85 10.44
CA ASN A 155 11.31 21.53 9.37
C ASN A 155 12.28 22.58 9.91
N THR A 156 13.22 22.98 9.07
CA THR A 156 14.10 24.13 9.30
C THR A 156 13.81 25.19 8.24
N LYS A 157 13.63 26.45 8.66
CA LYS A 157 13.47 27.58 7.74
C LYS A 157 14.82 27.94 7.12
N LEU A 158 14.82 28.26 5.84
CA LEU A 158 16.00 28.73 5.12
C LEU A 158 15.97 30.25 4.99
N ASP A 159 17.14 30.88 4.94
CA ASP A 159 17.29 32.33 4.74
C ASP A 159 16.66 32.81 3.42
N SER A 160 16.54 31.92 2.43
CA SER A 160 15.88 32.15 1.15
C SER A 160 14.35 32.18 1.22
N GLY A 161 13.75 32.00 2.41
CA GLY A 161 12.29 31.98 2.60
C GLY A 161 11.64 30.62 2.31
N GLY A 162 12.43 29.60 1.98
CA GLY A 162 11.98 28.22 1.77
C GLY A 162 12.09 27.34 3.01
N VAL A 163 11.80 26.05 2.83
CA VAL A 163 11.96 25.02 3.85
C VAL A 163 13.06 24.03 3.48
N LEU A 164 13.71 23.46 4.49
CA LEU A 164 14.79 22.49 4.31
C LEU A 164 14.28 21.18 3.71
N VAL A 165 13.13 20.68 4.15
CA VAL A 165 12.57 19.41 3.67
C VAL A 165 11.18 19.64 3.07
N SER A 166 10.98 19.17 1.84
CA SER A 166 9.68 19.22 1.17
C SER A 166 8.62 18.42 1.92
N ASP A 167 7.40 18.93 1.91
CA ASP A 167 6.23 18.26 2.47
C ASP A 167 5.82 17.05 1.63
N LYS A 168 6.00 17.15 0.31
CA LYS A 168 5.72 16.05 -0.63
C LYS A 168 6.85 15.03 -0.61
N ILE A 169 6.48 13.78 -0.39
CA ILE A 169 7.35 12.59 -0.45
C ILE A 169 6.89 11.74 -1.62
N THR A 170 7.82 11.33 -2.48
CA THR A 170 7.57 10.28 -3.48
C THR A 170 7.94 8.95 -2.85
N LEU A 171 6.98 8.02 -2.81
CA LEU A 171 7.18 6.62 -2.46
C LEU A 171 7.46 5.83 -3.75
N GLU A 172 8.38 4.88 -3.66
CA GLU A 172 8.83 4.03 -4.75
C GLU A 172 8.71 2.58 -4.26
N PHE A 173 7.98 1.75 -5.01
CA PHE A 173 7.70 0.35 -4.66
C PHE A 173 8.41 -0.55 -5.66
N GLU A 174 9.24 -1.46 -5.17
CA GLU A 174 9.86 -2.54 -5.94
C GLU A 174 9.66 -3.79 -5.10
N LEU A 175 8.64 -4.60 -5.37
CA LEU A 175 8.22 -5.72 -4.52
C LEU A 175 8.42 -7.04 -5.25
N SER A 176 8.93 -8.02 -4.50
CA SER A 176 8.95 -9.41 -4.93
C SER A 176 8.17 -10.24 -3.95
N LEU A 177 7.22 -11.03 -4.45
CA LEU A 177 6.39 -11.89 -3.62
C LEU A 177 6.58 -13.36 -4.03
N ILE A 178 6.52 -14.26 -3.06
CA ILE A 178 6.60 -15.70 -3.25
C ILE A 178 5.23 -16.31 -2.97
N LYS A 179 4.74 -17.15 -3.88
CA LYS A 179 3.48 -17.86 -3.68
C LYS A 179 3.64 -18.95 -2.64
N ASN A 180 2.78 -18.93 -1.64
CA ASN A 180 2.68 -20.02 -0.69
C ASN A 180 1.76 -21.10 -1.24
N LEU A 181 2.36 -22.19 -1.71
CA LEU A 181 1.64 -23.32 -2.31
C LEU A 181 0.96 -24.23 -1.27
N ALA A 182 1.16 -23.98 0.04
CA ALA A 182 0.60 -24.82 1.10
C ALA A 182 -0.92 -24.59 1.33
N GLU A 183 -1.51 -23.53 0.77
CA GLU A 183 -2.92 -23.17 0.96
C GLU A 183 -3.77 -23.39 -0.31
N ALA A 184 -3.46 -24.44 -1.08
CA ALA A 184 -4.29 -24.92 -2.18
C ALA A 184 -4.71 -26.38 -1.94
N ALA A 185 -5.37 -26.63 -0.82
CA ALA A 185 -6.08 -27.89 -0.61
C ALA A 185 -7.47 -27.61 -0.01
N PRO A 186 -8.52 -27.44 -0.83
CA PRO A 186 -9.86 -27.68 -0.33
C PRO A 186 -9.95 -29.16 0.06
N ALA A 187 -10.50 -29.40 1.25
CA ALA A 187 -10.80 -30.73 1.77
C ALA A 187 -11.76 -31.46 0.83
N ASP A 188 -11.21 -32.24 -0.11
CA ASP A 188 -11.97 -33.25 -0.84
C ASP A 188 -11.88 -34.58 -0.08
N SER A 189 -13.02 -34.95 0.50
CA SER A 189 -13.53 -36.30 0.65
C SER A 189 -12.48 -37.42 0.68
N SER A 190 -12.15 -37.88 1.89
CA SER A 190 -11.48 -39.17 2.08
C SER A 190 -12.37 -40.30 1.54
N GLU A 191 -12.14 -40.68 0.28
CA GLU A 191 -12.41 -42.01 -0.21
C GLU A 191 -11.35 -42.95 0.39
N THR A 192 -11.77 -43.88 1.23
CA THR A 192 -11.00 -45.08 1.53
C THR A 192 -11.93 -46.26 1.39
N ALA A 193 -11.76 -46.96 0.26
CA ALA A 193 -12.26 -48.29 0.06
C ALA A 193 -11.66 -49.24 1.11
N VAL A 194 -12.53 -50.01 1.77
CA VAL A 194 -12.17 -51.35 2.27
C VAL A 194 -13.27 -52.30 1.80
N GLN A 195 -12.82 -53.41 1.24
CA GLN A 195 -13.51 -54.40 0.45
C GLN A 195 -13.96 -55.59 1.31
N ASP A 196 -14.87 -56.40 0.74
CA ASP A 196 -15.27 -57.79 1.07
C ASP A 196 -16.37 -58.04 2.13
N ASP A 197 -17.55 -58.46 1.67
CA ASP A 197 -18.02 -59.86 1.74
C ASP A 197 -19.29 -60.05 0.85
N ALA A 198 -19.29 -61.08 0.00
CA ALA A 198 -20.43 -61.53 -0.85
C ALA A 198 -21.41 -62.41 0.00
N PRO A 199 -22.57 -62.98 -0.49
CA PRO A 199 -22.88 -63.40 -1.87
C PRO A 199 -24.37 -63.38 -2.33
N THR A 200 -24.56 -63.82 -3.59
CA THR A 200 -25.76 -64.49 -4.16
C THR A 200 -26.93 -63.61 -4.66
N GLU A 201 -27.12 -63.48 -5.98
CA GLU A 201 -28.06 -64.29 -6.79
C GLU A 201 -27.91 -63.98 -8.31
N THR A 202 -28.25 -64.96 -9.15
CA THR A 202 -28.10 -65.07 -10.63
C THR A 202 -29.42 -64.65 -11.33
N PRO A 203 -29.43 -64.31 -12.65
CA PRO A 203 -30.31 -63.29 -13.25
C PRO A 203 -31.53 -63.85 -14.00
N GLU A 204 -32.41 -62.98 -14.54
CA GLU A 204 -32.78 -62.83 -15.98
C GLU A 204 -33.87 -61.69 -16.15
N PRO A 205 -34.51 -61.41 -17.33
CA PRO A 205 -34.26 -60.17 -18.08
C PRO A 205 -35.54 -59.37 -18.46
N VAL A 206 -35.43 -58.09 -18.89
CA VAL A 206 -36.47 -57.45 -19.73
C VAL A 206 -35.92 -56.30 -20.61
N THR A 207 -35.76 -56.63 -21.90
CA THR A 207 -36.28 -55.98 -23.12
C THR A 207 -36.26 -54.44 -23.29
N GLU A 208 -35.35 -53.99 -24.19
CA GLU A 208 -35.57 -53.23 -25.45
C GLU A 208 -36.71 -52.17 -25.56
N ALA A 209 -36.35 -50.94 -25.98
CA ALA A 209 -36.80 -50.29 -27.24
C ALA A 209 -36.93 -48.75 -27.16
N THR A 210 -36.05 -48.06 -27.89
CA THR A 210 -36.28 -46.79 -28.63
C THR A 210 -37.28 -47.11 -29.77
N PRO A 211 -38.21 -46.23 -30.26
CA PRO A 211 -37.84 -44.96 -30.90
C PRO A 211 -38.84 -43.78 -30.88
N ALA A 212 -38.34 -42.61 -31.30
CA ALA A 212 -39.09 -41.46 -31.84
C ALA A 212 -39.86 -41.88 -33.13
N PRO A 213 -40.80 -41.10 -33.74
CA PRO A 213 -40.44 -39.83 -34.43
C PRO A 213 -41.59 -38.80 -34.68
N GLU A 214 -41.20 -37.67 -35.33
CA GLU A 214 -41.98 -36.83 -36.28
C GLU A 214 -43.19 -36.01 -35.75
N ALA A 215 -43.55 -34.83 -36.26
CA ALA A 215 -43.42 -34.20 -37.59
C ALA A 215 -43.51 -32.64 -37.41
N ASP A 216 -42.69 -31.83 -38.09
CA ASP A 216 -42.89 -31.28 -39.45
C ASP A 216 -43.76 -30.01 -39.48
N THR A 217 -43.21 -28.90 -40.01
CA THR A 217 -43.74 -28.20 -41.20
C THR A 217 -42.80 -27.05 -41.63
N ALA A 218 -42.09 -27.31 -42.73
CA ALA A 218 -41.68 -26.49 -43.88
C ALA A 218 -41.67 -24.93 -43.86
N ALA A 219 -40.48 -24.34 -44.10
CA ALA A 219 -39.95 -23.58 -45.29
C ALA A 219 -40.91 -22.72 -46.19
N PRO A 220 -40.43 -21.92 -47.21
CA PRO A 220 -39.06 -21.52 -47.64
C PRO A 220 -38.91 -20.02 -48.07
N GLN A 221 -37.68 -19.58 -48.41
CA GLN A 221 -37.25 -18.73 -49.57
C GLN A 221 -35.97 -17.94 -49.20
N GLU A 222 -34.80 -18.02 -49.85
CA GLU A 222 -34.34 -17.95 -51.26
C GLU A 222 -33.54 -16.65 -51.50
N ALA A 223 -32.28 -16.83 -51.91
CA ALA A 223 -31.38 -15.98 -52.70
C ALA A 223 -30.92 -14.57 -52.22
N ALA A 224 -29.58 -14.43 -52.27
CA ALA A 224 -28.78 -13.20 -52.17
C ALA A 224 -29.10 -12.18 -53.29
N PRO A 225 -28.65 -10.91 -53.15
CA PRO A 225 -27.36 -10.54 -53.75
C PRO A 225 -26.53 -9.49 -52.97
N THR A 226 -25.21 -9.54 -53.14
CA THR A 226 -24.27 -8.42 -52.93
C THR A 226 -24.40 -7.45 -54.10
N PRO A 227 -24.35 -6.11 -53.89
CA PRO A 227 -23.13 -5.39 -54.29
C PRO A 227 -22.76 -4.13 -53.47
N GLU A 228 -21.49 -3.77 -53.63
CA GLU A 228 -20.90 -2.41 -53.65
C GLU A 228 -20.59 -1.63 -52.35
N ALA A 229 -19.33 -1.18 -52.33
CA ALA A 229 -18.69 -0.28 -51.38
C ALA A 229 -19.02 1.20 -51.68
N PRO A 230 -18.74 2.11 -50.73
CA PRO A 230 -18.26 3.43 -51.10
C PRO A 230 -16.95 3.84 -50.42
N GLU A 231 -16.00 4.21 -51.29
CA GLU A 231 -15.11 5.39 -51.25
C GLU A 231 -14.32 5.75 -49.98
N SER A 232 -13.04 5.38 -50.02
CA SER A 232 -11.87 6.28 -50.06
C SER A 232 -12.03 7.71 -49.50
N VAL A 233 -11.62 7.90 -48.26
CA VAL A 233 -11.24 9.22 -47.71
C VAL A 233 -9.76 9.49 -48.08
N PRO A 234 -9.41 10.63 -48.71
CA PRO A 234 -8.01 10.96 -48.98
C PRO A 234 -7.30 11.45 -47.70
N PRO A 235 -6.06 11.01 -47.41
CA PRO A 235 -5.27 11.61 -46.34
C PRO A 235 -4.71 12.99 -46.76
N THR A 236 -4.73 13.91 -45.80
CA THR A 236 -4.13 15.24 -45.85
C THR A 236 -2.60 15.14 -45.99
N PRO A 237 -1.92 15.99 -46.80
CA PRO A 237 -0.47 15.94 -46.91
C PRO A 237 0.18 16.60 -45.69
N VAL A 238 0.90 15.82 -44.89
CA VAL A 238 1.85 16.35 -43.90
C VAL A 238 3.22 16.37 -44.55
N ALA A 239 3.86 17.54 -44.45
CA ALA A 239 5.15 17.86 -45.02
C ALA A 239 6.26 16.89 -44.58
N ASP A 240 7.11 16.58 -45.54
CA ASP A 240 8.35 15.82 -45.41
C ASP A 240 9.32 16.58 -44.48
N GLU A 241 9.40 16.15 -43.22
CA GLU A 241 10.44 16.57 -42.29
C GLU A 241 11.45 15.43 -42.15
N THR A 242 12.49 15.54 -42.97
CA THR A 242 13.87 15.06 -42.82
C THR A 242 14.13 14.11 -41.63
N ALA A 243 14.49 12.87 -41.95
CA ALA A 243 14.96 11.85 -41.02
C ALA A 243 16.08 12.34 -40.07
N PRO A 244 16.09 11.93 -38.79
CA PRO A 244 17.22 12.17 -37.90
C PRO A 244 18.41 11.27 -38.29
N PRO A 245 19.66 11.77 -38.29
CA PRO A 245 20.82 10.95 -38.55
C PRO A 245 21.12 10.00 -37.39
N THR A 246 21.53 8.79 -37.74
CA THR A 246 22.00 7.69 -36.89
C THR A 246 23.05 8.16 -35.87
N PRO A 247 22.95 7.81 -34.57
CA PRO A 247 24.01 8.10 -33.62
C PRO A 247 25.21 7.18 -33.88
N LYS A 248 26.35 7.80 -34.14
CA LYS A 248 27.67 7.17 -34.27
C LYS A 248 28.14 6.68 -32.90
N ALA A 249 28.57 5.42 -32.80
CA ALA A 249 29.20 4.86 -31.61
C ALA A 249 30.47 5.65 -31.22
N PRO A 250 30.73 5.91 -29.93
CA PRO A 250 32.04 6.36 -29.50
C PRO A 250 32.97 5.18 -29.18
N GLU A 251 34.17 5.26 -29.75
CA GLU A 251 35.34 4.44 -29.45
C GLU A 251 35.83 4.56 -28.01
N SER A 252 36.58 3.53 -27.62
CA SER A 252 37.21 3.26 -26.34
C SER A 252 38.37 4.23 -25.97
N ALA A 253 38.48 4.47 -24.66
CA ALA A 253 39.66 4.73 -23.83
C ALA A 253 40.39 6.09 -23.92
N ALA A 254 40.31 6.85 -22.82
CA ALA A 254 41.47 7.53 -22.23
C ALA A 254 41.31 7.68 -20.71
N SER A 255 42.30 7.15 -20.01
CA SER A 255 42.57 7.23 -18.57
C SER A 255 42.68 8.67 -18.06
N VAL A 256 41.99 9.01 -16.97
CA VAL A 256 42.30 10.18 -16.13
C VAL A 256 42.29 9.75 -14.66
N ALA A 257 43.41 10.01 -13.99
CA ALA A 257 43.71 9.76 -12.58
C ALA A 257 42.80 10.56 -11.62
N PRO A 258 42.66 10.15 -10.34
CA PRO A 258 41.67 10.72 -9.42
C PRO A 258 42.07 12.13 -8.93
N ALA A 259 41.13 13.06 -9.02
CA ALA A 259 41.22 14.38 -8.41
C ALA A 259 40.77 14.31 -6.93
N ALA A 260 41.48 15.04 -6.10
CA ALA A 260 41.40 15.09 -4.65
C ALA A 260 40.00 15.43 -4.08
N GLU A 261 39.70 14.82 -2.94
CA GLU A 261 38.54 15.06 -2.07
C GLU A 261 38.53 16.50 -1.53
N PRO A 262 37.37 17.20 -1.50
CA PRO A 262 37.22 18.35 -0.63
C PRO A 262 36.80 17.90 0.78
N VAL A 263 37.66 18.24 1.73
CA VAL A 263 37.49 18.21 3.19
C VAL A 263 36.07 18.62 3.61
N GLY A 264 35.48 17.80 4.49
CA GLY A 264 34.14 17.93 5.02
C GLY A 264 33.88 19.29 5.67
N LYS A 265 32.74 19.88 5.31
CA LYS A 265 32.09 20.89 6.15
C LYS A 265 31.29 20.12 7.20
N GLU A 266 31.90 19.98 8.36
CA GLU A 266 31.28 19.49 9.58
C GLU A 266 30.01 20.32 9.85
N PHE A 267 28.86 19.63 9.92
CA PHE A 267 27.60 20.28 10.28
C PHE A 267 27.70 20.80 11.71
N PRO A 268 27.14 21.99 12.02
CA PRO A 268 27.10 22.45 13.40
C PRO A 268 26.28 21.46 14.25
N PRO A 269 26.74 21.10 15.45
CA PRO A 269 26.00 20.20 16.33
C PRO A 269 24.63 20.81 16.68
N PRO A 270 23.61 19.99 16.91
CA PRO A 270 22.29 20.48 17.29
C PRO A 270 22.36 21.30 18.59
N PRO A 271 21.50 22.33 18.76
CA PRO A 271 21.47 23.09 20.00
C PRO A 271 21.14 22.18 21.18
N PRO A 272 21.74 22.40 22.37
CA PRO A 272 21.49 21.56 23.54
C PRO A 272 20.00 21.63 23.92
N VAL A 273 19.37 20.46 23.97
CA VAL A 273 18.01 20.31 24.49
C VAL A 273 18.05 20.69 25.97
N LYS A 274 17.32 21.76 26.34
CA LYS A 274 17.15 22.10 27.76
C LYS A 274 16.46 20.93 28.46
N PRO A 275 16.94 20.47 29.64
CA PRO A 275 16.21 19.48 30.42
C PRO A 275 14.79 19.97 30.69
N ALA A 276 13.81 19.09 30.46
CA ALA A 276 12.43 19.34 30.85
C ALA A 276 12.40 19.68 32.35
N GLU A 277 11.89 20.87 32.70
CA GLU A 277 11.63 21.23 34.08
C GLU A 277 10.66 20.22 34.68
N THR A 278 11.12 19.51 35.70
CA THR A 278 10.28 18.68 36.56
C THR A 278 9.24 19.58 37.22
N PRO A 279 7.94 19.24 37.23
CA PRO A 279 6.94 20.06 37.90
C PRO A 279 7.25 20.12 39.40
N ALA A 280 7.57 21.32 39.87
CA ALA A 280 7.79 21.59 41.28
C ALA A 280 6.47 21.46 42.07
N ASP A 281 6.64 20.89 43.25
CA ASP A 281 5.71 20.65 44.33
C ASP A 281 4.72 21.82 44.58
N LYS A 282 3.41 21.50 44.56
CA LYS A 282 2.32 22.43 44.84
C LYS A 282 2.01 22.34 46.35
N PRO A 283 2.13 23.41 47.15
CA PRO A 283 1.82 23.30 48.57
C PRO A 283 0.32 23.14 48.78
N ALA A 284 -0.03 22.16 49.62
CA ALA A 284 -1.39 21.78 49.98
C ALA A 284 -2.16 22.96 50.61
N GLU A 285 -3.32 23.25 50.03
CA GLU A 285 -4.28 24.22 50.57
C GLU A 285 -5.07 23.59 51.72
N LYS A 286 -5.13 24.35 52.81
CA LYS A 286 -5.59 23.97 54.15
C LYS A 286 -7.11 23.79 54.20
N ALA A 287 -7.57 22.64 54.71
CA ALA A 287 -8.98 22.37 55.00
C ALA A 287 -9.55 23.35 56.07
N PRO A 288 -10.83 23.76 55.96
CA PRO A 288 -11.47 24.59 56.99
C PRO A 288 -12.02 23.74 58.15
N GLU A 289 -11.67 24.10 59.39
CA GLU A 289 -12.31 23.60 60.62
C GLU A 289 -13.72 24.20 60.83
N PRO A 290 -14.65 23.46 61.45
CA PRO A 290 -16.02 23.91 61.67
C PRO A 290 -16.13 24.76 62.95
N LYS A 291 -16.86 25.88 62.89
CA LYS A 291 -17.33 26.57 64.10
C LYS A 291 -18.82 26.36 64.29
N GLN A 292 -19.11 25.90 65.50
CA GLN A 292 -20.41 25.59 66.06
C GLN A 292 -21.35 26.80 66.12
N SER A 293 -22.61 26.41 66.11
CA SER A 293 -23.82 27.13 66.51
C SER A 293 -23.70 28.01 67.74
N ASP A 294 -24.24 29.22 67.64
CA ASP A 294 -24.94 29.85 68.75
C ASP A 294 -26.30 30.36 68.26
N ALA A 295 -27.33 29.94 68.99
CA ALA A 295 -28.71 30.31 68.81
C ALA A 295 -29.06 31.45 69.78
N GLN A 296 -29.67 32.52 69.28
CA GLN A 296 -30.52 33.46 70.02
C GLN A 296 -31.23 34.35 68.97
N SER A 297 -32.50 34.10 68.66
CA SER A 297 -33.73 34.57 69.33
C SER A 297 -34.08 36.04 69.05
N SER A 298 -35.39 36.27 68.81
CA SER A 298 -36.10 37.52 68.48
C SER A 298 -36.04 37.93 67.00
N GLY A 299 -37.13 38.05 66.23
CA GLY A 299 -38.57 37.93 66.50
C GLY A 299 -39.35 38.65 65.38
N SER A 300 -40.57 38.15 65.07
CA SER A 300 -41.65 38.82 64.31
C SER A 300 -41.34 39.26 62.85
N ALA A 301 -42.22 39.18 61.85
CA ALA A 301 -43.64 38.92 61.76
C ALA A 301 -44.04 38.71 60.27
N PHE A 302 -45.11 37.94 60.07
CA PHE A 302 -46.22 38.18 59.13
C PHE A 302 -46.04 38.20 57.59
N GLY A 303 -46.91 37.40 56.93
CA GLY A 303 -47.58 37.72 55.66
C GLY A 303 -47.00 37.02 54.42
N LYS A 304 -47.47 35.83 53.99
CA LYS A 304 -48.68 35.61 53.16
C LYS A 304 -48.93 36.72 52.13
N LEU A 305 -48.78 36.45 50.83
CA LEU A 305 -49.86 36.07 49.89
C LEU A 305 -49.46 36.38 48.42
N PHE A 306 -49.67 35.39 47.54
CA PHE A 306 -50.01 35.43 46.10
C PHE A 306 -49.96 36.75 45.31
N GLY A 307 -49.45 36.66 44.07
CA GLY A 307 -49.92 37.52 42.97
C GLY A 307 -49.05 37.55 41.71
N LEU A 308 -49.46 36.79 40.68
CA LEU A 308 -49.08 36.89 39.26
C LEU A 308 -48.98 38.34 38.73
N ARG A 309 -47.90 38.66 37.99
CA ARG A 309 -47.88 38.82 36.52
C ARG A 309 -46.48 39.14 36.03
#